data_AF-A0A7V2LC18-F1
#
_entry.id   AF-A0A7V2LC18-F1
#
_cell.length_a   1.000
_cell.length_b   1.000
_cell.length_c   1.000
_cell.angle_alpha   90.00
_cell.angle_beta   90.00
_cell.angle_gamma   90.00
#
_symmetry.space_group_name_H-M   'P 1'
#
loop_
_entity.id
_entity.type
_entity.pdbx_description
1 polymer ?
#
loop_
_entity_poly.entity_id
_entity_poly.type
_entity_poly.pdbx_seq_one_letter_code
_entity_poly.pdbx_strand_id
1 'polypeptide(L)'
;MARNKKTPKSQRSYTDQLVKAAAHPTRQIILKNLKSKDLSTVELEELTGENRYNLYHHLAQLQDAGLVDFRMKEGRTKRYFLKKEKGKGETFFQLDRDDLEDPKLFDTVLDVLSDAFGESIPDSEEVQNITFMLRYKDERESK
;
A
#
# COMPACT_ATOMS: atom_id res chain seq x y z
N MET A 1 -15.42 41.23 -1.48
CA MET A 1 -15.45 39.85 -0.94
C MET A 1 -14.45 39.01 -1.73
N ALA A 2 -13.29 38.69 -1.15
CA ALA A 2 -12.24 37.93 -1.83
C ALA A 2 -12.59 36.44 -1.83
N ARG A 3 -12.72 35.86 -3.02
CA ARG A 3 -12.98 34.43 -3.25
C ARG A 3 -11.73 33.66 -2.87
N ASN A 4 -11.78 32.93 -1.74
CA ASN A 4 -10.67 32.11 -1.25
C ASN A 4 -10.36 31.01 -2.27
N LYS A 5 -9.27 31.19 -3.06
CA LYS A 5 -8.77 30.16 -3.97
C LYS A 5 -8.16 29.05 -3.10
N LYS A 6 -8.84 27.90 -2.98
CA LYS A 6 -8.25 26.69 -2.41
C LYS A 6 -6.99 26.36 -3.21
N THR A 7 -5.84 26.50 -2.58
CA THR A 7 -4.55 26.05 -3.10
C THR A 7 -4.64 24.54 -3.40
N PRO A 8 -4.16 24.06 -4.56
CA PRO A 8 -4.08 22.63 -4.80
C PRO A 8 -3.09 22.05 -3.78
N LYS A 9 -3.53 21.12 -2.94
CA LYS A 9 -2.64 20.34 -2.07
C LYS A 9 -1.53 19.78 -2.96
N SER A 10 -0.27 20.09 -2.64
CA SER A 10 0.85 19.77 -3.52
C SER A 10 0.95 18.25 -3.70
N GLN A 11 1.20 17.80 -4.93
CA GLN A 11 1.30 16.39 -5.29
C GLN A 11 2.38 15.64 -4.50
N ARG A 12 3.41 16.36 -4.00
CA ARG A 12 4.42 15.83 -3.07
C ARG A 12 3.80 15.36 -1.74
N SER A 13 2.84 16.13 -1.21
CA SER A 13 2.18 15.78 0.05
C SER A 13 1.35 14.50 -0.04
N TYR A 14 0.92 14.10 -1.24
CA TYR A 14 0.10 12.91 -1.44
C TYR A 14 0.98 11.65 -1.47
N THR A 15 2.08 11.69 -2.23
CA THR A 15 3.06 10.59 -2.29
C THR A 15 3.67 10.31 -0.91
N ASP A 16 4.03 11.35 -0.13
CA ASP A 16 4.56 11.16 1.23
C ASP A 16 3.55 10.51 2.18
N GLN A 17 2.26 10.84 2.03
CA GLN A 17 1.19 10.24 2.83
C GLN A 17 0.98 8.78 2.46
N LEU A 18 1.03 8.44 1.17
CA LEU A 18 0.87 7.06 0.71
C LEU A 18 2.07 6.19 1.14
N VAL A 19 3.30 6.69 0.99
CA VAL A 19 4.52 6.00 1.46
C VAL A 19 4.44 5.76 2.96
N LYS A 20 4.11 6.80 3.74
CA LYS A 20 3.99 6.70 5.21
C LYS A 20 2.87 5.75 5.64
N ALA A 21 1.76 5.71 4.91
CA ALA A 21 0.68 4.77 5.16
C ALA A 21 1.13 3.33 4.85
N ALA A 22 1.84 3.09 3.76
CA ALA A 22 2.24 1.73 3.41
C ALA A 22 3.43 1.18 4.20
N ALA A 23 4.30 2.03 4.76
CA ALA A 23 5.55 1.59 5.41
C ALA A 23 5.39 0.99 6.82
N HIS A 24 4.22 1.10 7.46
CA HIS A 24 4.05 0.62 8.84
C HIS A 24 3.85 -0.90 8.87
N PRO A 25 4.54 -1.64 9.76
CA PRO A 25 4.52 -3.11 9.77
C PRO A 25 3.11 -3.70 9.79
N THR A 26 2.26 -3.28 10.73
CA THR A 26 0.87 -3.75 10.80
C THR A 26 0.07 -3.45 9.52
N ARG A 27 0.29 -2.29 8.89
CA ARG A 27 -0.41 -1.92 7.65
C ARG A 27 0.07 -2.75 6.47
N GLN A 28 1.34 -3.13 6.41
CA GLN A 28 1.86 -4.08 5.43
C GLN A 28 1.19 -5.45 5.59
N ILE A 29 1.00 -5.94 6.82
CA ILE A 29 0.28 -7.19 7.08
C ILE A 29 -1.17 -7.10 6.58
N ILE A 30 -1.86 -5.98 6.86
CA ILE A 30 -3.22 -5.73 6.38
C ILE A 30 -3.26 -5.74 4.84
N LEU A 31 -2.40 -4.96 4.19
CA LEU A 31 -2.33 -4.85 2.73
C LEU A 31 -2.02 -6.21 2.08
N LYS A 32 -1.06 -6.96 2.62
CA LYS A 32 -0.71 -8.32 2.19
C LYS A 32 -1.93 -9.23 2.19
N ASN A 33 -2.64 -9.32 3.30
CA ASN A 33 -3.78 -10.21 3.45
C ASN A 33 -4.98 -9.81 2.57
N LEU A 34 -5.18 -8.51 2.37
CA LEU A 34 -6.24 -7.99 1.50
C LEU A 34 -5.97 -8.20 0.00
N LYS A 35 -4.73 -8.56 -0.41
CA LYS A 35 -4.46 -8.99 -1.80
C LYS A 35 -5.25 -10.25 -2.18
N SER A 36 -5.36 -11.18 -1.24
CA SER A 36 -5.90 -12.51 -1.49
C SER A 36 -7.43 -12.56 -1.32
N LYS A 37 -7.98 -11.81 -0.36
CA LYS A 37 -9.42 -11.79 -0.08
C LYS A 37 -9.87 -10.56 0.70
N ASP A 38 -11.15 -10.23 0.62
CA ASP A 38 -11.78 -9.23 1.48
C ASP A 38 -11.93 -9.72 2.92
N LEU A 39 -11.55 -8.88 3.88
CA LEU A 39 -11.52 -9.26 5.29
C LEU A 39 -12.34 -8.31 6.17
N SER A 40 -12.98 -8.87 7.19
CA SER A 40 -13.61 -8.11 8.26
C SER A 40 -12.57 -7.63 9.29
N THR A 41 -12.97 -6.68 10.13
CA THR A 41 -12.12 -6.21 11.24
C THR A 41 -11.75 -7.34 12.21
N VAL A 42 -12.61 -8.34 12.41
CA VAL A 42 -12.32 -9.48 13.30
C VAL A 42 -11.23 -10.37 12.70
N GLU A 43 -11.34 -10.72 11.42
CA GLU A 43 -10.30 -11.51 10.74
C GLU A 43 -8.96 -10.77 10.69
N LEU A 44 -8.98 -9.44 10.51
CA LEU A 44 -7.76 -8.62 10.54
C LEU A 44 -7.16 -8.50 11.94
N GLU A 45 -7.97 -8.47 12.99
CA GLU A 45 -7.53 -8.52 14.40
C GLU A 45 -6.78 -9.84 14.67
N GLU A 46 -7.32 -10.98 14.20
CA GLU A 46 -6.66 -12.29 14.32
C GLU A 46 -5.32 -12.36 13.55
N LEU A 47 -5.26 -11.80 12.34
CA LEU A 47 -4.06 -11.84 11.50
C LEU A 47 -2.95 -10.88 11.95
N THR A 48 -3.32 -9.75 12.54
CA THR A 48 -2.36 -8.71 12.93
C THR A 48 -1.97 -8.76 14.41
N GLY A 49 -2.79 -9.38 15.26
CA GLY A 49 -2.64 -9.34 16.71
C GLY A 49 -2.97 -7.97 17.33
N GLU A 50 -3.45 -7.01 16.55
CA GLU A 50 -3.85 -5.69 17.04
C GLU A 50 -5.26 -5.70 17.61
N ASN A 51 -5.46 -4.89 18.66
CA ASN A 51 -6.82 -4.64 19.14
C ASN A 51 -7.63 -3.81 18.12
N ARG A 52 -8.97 -3.87 18.24
CA ARG A 52 -9.90 -3.14 17.36
C ARG A 52 -9.65 -1.63 17.27
N TYR A 53 -9.26 -0.97 18.36
CA TYR A 53 -9.03 0.48 18.36
C TYR A 53 -7.86 0.83 17.45
N ASN A 54 -6.71 0.16 17.62
CA ASN A 54 -5.53 0.34 16.78
C ASN A 54 -5.83 -0.03 15.32
N LEU A 55 -6.58 -1.12 15.12
CA LEU A 55 -6.94 -1.57 13.78
C LEU A 55 -7.80 -0.55 13.04
N TYR A 56 -8.75 0.11 13.71
CA TYR A 56 -9.51 1.20 13.10
C TYR A 56 -8.63 2.39 12.72
N HIS A 57 -7.61 2.73 13.52
CA HIS A 57 -6.64 3.78 13.17
C HIS A 57 -5.82 3.41 11.94
N HIS A 58 -5.36 2.15 11.87
CA HIS A 58 -4.61 1.67 10.71
C HIS A 58 -5.47 1.66 9.44
N LEU A 59 -6.71 1.17 9.53
CA LEU A 59 -7.63 1.14 8.40
C LEU A 59 -7.99 2.54 7.93
N ALA A 60 -8.24 3.49 8.85
CA ALA A 60 -8.50 4.88 8.49
C ALA A 60 -7.32 5.50 7.72
N GLN A 61 -6.08 5.29 8.18
CA GLN A 61 -4.90 5.81 7.49
C GLN A 61 -4.71 5.19 6.09
N LEU A 62 -5.00 3.90 5.94
CA LEU A 62 -4.97 3.23 4.63
C LEU A 62 -6.08 3.71 3.71
N GLN A 63 -7.27 4.02 4.23
CA GLN A 63 -8.39 4.58 3.46
C GLN A 63 -8.09 6.01 3.02
N ASP A 64 -7.55 6.84 3.91
CA ASP A 64 -7.14 8.22 3.59
C ASP A 64 -6.06 8.26 2.51
N ALA A 65 -5.15 7.28 2.53
CA ALA A 65 -4.14 7.07 1.49
C ALA A 65 -4.70 6.45 0.19
N GLY A 66 -5.99 6.09 0.15
CA GLY A 66 -6.62 5.49 -1.02
C GLY A 66 -6.19 4.04 -1.31
N LEU A 67 -5.54 3.36 -0.37
CA LEU A 67 -5.02 1.99 -0.55
C LEU A 67 -6.08 0.92 -0.31
N VAL A 68 -7.02 1.18 0.61
CA VAL A 68 -8.10 0.26 0.96
C VAL A 68 -9.44 0.98 0.95
N ASP A 69 -10.51 0.21 0.80
CA ASP A 69 -11.88 0.67 1.04
C ASP A 69 -12.70 -0.45 1.69
N PHE A 70 -13.95 -0.21 2.05
CA PHE A 70 -14.84 -1.24 2.57
C PHE A 70 -16.19 -1.28 1.89
N ARG A 71 -16.81 -2.45 1.91
CA ARG A 71 -18.21 -2.67 1.56
C ARG A 71 -18.96 -3.29 2.73
N MET A 72 -20.24 -2.98 2.83
CA MET A 72 -21.11 -3.63 3.81
C MET A 72 -21.57 -4.97 3.25
N LYS A 73 -21.33 -6.06 3.98
CA LYS A 73 -21.92 -7.37 3.70
C LYS A 73 -23.16 -7.57 4.58
N GLU A 74 -24.06 -8.46 4.16
CA GLU A 74 -25.27 -8.85 4.89
C GLU A 74 -24.99 -8.96 6.41
N GLY A 75 -25.79 -8.27 7.23
CA GLY A 75 -25.56 -8.17 8.68
C GLY A 75 -24.76 -6.94 9.16
N ARG A 76 -24.52 -5.94 8.31
CA ARG A 76 -23.83 -4.66 8.64
C ARG A 76 -22.34 -4.81 8.98
N THR A 77 -21.72 -5.92 8.61
CA THR A 77 -20.27 -6.10 8.81
C THR A 77 -19.50 -5.46 7.66
N LYS A 78 -18.55 -4.58 8.00
CA LYS A 78 -17.59 -4.03 7.03
C LYS A 78 -16.64 -5.14 6.57
N ARG A 79 -16.50 -5.30 5.26
CA ARG A 79 -15.43 -6.08 4.65
C ARG A 79 -14.53 -5.14 3.85
N TYR A 80 -13.28 -5.07 4.25
CA TYR A 80 -12.24 -4.26 3.65
C TYR A 80 -11.65 -4.99 2.44
N PHE A 81 -11.23 -4.23 1.44
CA PHE A 81 -10.61 -4.71 0.22
C PHE A 81 -9.55 -3.73 -0.26
N LEU A 82 -8.56 -4.22 -1.01
CA LEU A 82 -7.59 -3.35 -1.69
C LEU A 82 -8.27 -2.56 -2.80
N LYS A 83 -8.04 -1.25 -2.83
CA LYS A 83 -8.52 -0.40 -3.91
C LYS A 83 -7.64 -0.63 -5.14
N LYS A 84 -8.18 -1.28 -6.17
CA LYS A 84 -7.51 -1.47 -7.46
C LYS A 84 -7.78 -0.25 -8.34
N GLU A 85 -6.92 0.77 -8.31
CA GLU A 85 -7.04 1.85 -9.28
C GLU A 85 -6.46 1.43 -10.63
N LYS A 86 -7.30 1.39 -11.66
CA LYS A 86 -6.86 1.18 -13.05
C LYS A 86 -6.32 2.49 -13.60
N GLY A 87 -5.00 2.62 -13.63
CA GLY A 87 -4.27 3.34 -14.67
C GLY A 87 -4.35 4.87 -14.69
N LYS A 88 -4.72 5.55 -13.60
CA LYS A 88 -4.60 7.01 -13.48
C LYS A 88 -4.26 7.39 -12.04
N GLY A 89 -2.98 7.46 -11.68
CA GLY A 89 -2.55 7.85 -10.32
C GLY A 89 -1.31 7.12 -9.81
N GLU A 90 -1.31 6.79 -8.51
CA GLU A 90 -0.28 6.00 -7.83
C GLU A 90 -0.80 4.57 -7.60
N THR A 91 0.02 3.56 -7.81
CA THR A 91 -0.30 2.16 -7.51
C THR A 91 0.76 1.55 -6.59
N PHE A 92 0.32 0.56 -5.84
CA PHE A 92 1.11 -0.15 -4.85
C PHE A 92 1.25 -1.62 -5.23
N PHE A 93 2.47 -2.13 -5.28
CA PHE A 93 2.77 -3.55 -5.33
C PHE A 93 3.63 -3.91 -4.13
N GLN A 94 3.35 -5.06 -3.56
CA GLN A 94 4.21 -5.65 -2.55
C GLN A 94 4.57 -7.04 -3.04
N LEU A 95 5.83 -7.41 -2.89
CA LEU A 95 6.37 -8.70 -3.20
C LEU A 95 6.94 -9.26 -1.91
N ASP A 96 6.42 -10.38 -1.45
CA ASP A 96 6.93 -11.09 -0.29
C ASP A 96 7.77 -12.26 -0.78
N ARG A 97 8.90 -12.55 -0.13
CA ARG A 97 9.82 -13.62 -0.52
C ARG A 97 9.11 -14.97 -0.59
N ASP A 98 8.23 -15.24 0.37
CA ASP A 98 7.45 -16.49 0.48
C ASP A 98 6.27 -16.59 -0.50
N ASP A 99 5.87 -15.50 -1.16
CA ASP A 99 4.71 -15.49 -2.07
C ASP A 99 5.11 -15.96 -3.49
N LEU A 100 6.41 -16.16 -3.76
CA LEU A 100 6.94 -16.53 -5.07
C LEU A 100 7.11 -18.04 -5.22
N GLU A 101 6.65 -18.59 -6.36
CA GLU A 101 6.86 -20.00 -6.70
C GLU A 101 8.34 -20.35 -6.92
N ASP A 102 9.10 -19.41 -7.52
CA ASP A 102 10.55 -19.52 -7.67
C ASP A 102 11.24 -18.50 -6.73
N PRO A 103 11.88 -18.96 -5.64
CA PRO A 103 12.59 -18.09 -4.70
C PRO A 103 13.68 -17.23 -5.36
N LYS A 104 14.30 -17.71 -6.44
CA LYS A 104 15.37 -16.98 -7.15
C LYS A 104 14.87 -15.71 -7.80
N LEU A 105 13.57 -15.61 -8.08
CA LEU A 105 12.99 -14.42 -8.67
C LEU A 105 13.08 -13.24 -7.69
N PHE A 106 12.99 -13.49 -6.38
CA PHE A 106 13.17 -12.44 -5.38
C PHE A 106 14.60 -11.88 -5.41
N ASP A 107 15.60 -12.77 -5.42
CA ASP A 107 17.01 -12.37 -5.46
C ASP A 107 17.33 -11.66 -6.78
N THR A 108 16.78 -12.14 -7.91
CA THR A 108 16.89 -11.47 -9.21
C THR A 108 16.36 -10.03 -9.16
N VAL A 109 15.25 -9.79 -8.45
CA VAL A 109 14.71 -8.43 -8.28
C VAL A 109 15.68 -7.57 -7.47
N LEU A 110 16.26 -8.09 -6.39
CA LEU A 110 17.23 -7.37 -5.57
C LEU A 110 18.51 -7.02 -6.36
N ASP A 111 18.99 -7.93 -7.21
CA ASP A 111 20.13 -7.69 -8.09
C ASP A 111 19.83 -6.56 -9.08
N VAL A 112 18.67 -6.63 -9.75
CA VAL A 112 18.23 -5.58 -10.70
C VAL A 112 18.09 -4.22 -10.00
N LEU A 113 17.58 -4.20 -8.76
CA LEU A 113 17.49 -2.97 -7.98
C LEU A 113 18.87 -2.42 -7.61
N SER A 114 19.80 -3.29 -7.21
CA SER A 114 21.17 -2.89 -6.87
C SER A 114 21.89 -2.27 -8.08
N ASP A 115 21.75 -2.91 -9.24
CA ASP A 115 22.28 -2.40 -10.52
C ASP A 115 21.64 -1.07 -10.92
N ALA A 116 20.32 -0.93 -10.76
CA ALA A 116 19.58 0.27 -11.13
C ALA A 116 19.92 1.48 -10.26
N PHE A 117 20.19 1.27 -8.97
CA PHE A 117 20.56 2.35 -8.04
C PHE A 117 22.07 2.57 -7.95
N GLY A 118 22.89 1.65 -8.46
CA GLY A 118 24.35 1.71 -8.36
C GLY A 118 24.84 1.49 -6.92
N GLU A 119 24.03 0.86 -6.08
CA GLU A 119 24.30 0.64 -4.65
C GLU A 119 23.89 -0.78 -4.26
N SER A 120 24.68 -1.44 -3.42
CA SER A 120 24.33 -2.75 -2.87
C SER A 120 23.25 -2.63 -1.81
N ILE A 121 22.22 -3.48 -1.88
CA ILE A 121 21.22 -3.60 -0.81
C ILE A 121 21.88 -4.27 0.42
N PRO A 122 21.91 -3.60 1.59
CA PRO A 122 22.45 -4.20 2.81
C PRO A 122 21.66 -5.43 3.23
N ASP A 123 22.36 -6.46 3.70
CA ASP A 123 21.77 -7.69 4.27
C ASP A 123 20.66 -8.27 3.37
N SER A 124 20.89 -8.32 2.05
CA SER A 124 19.89 -8.71 1.03
C SER A 124 19.23 -10.08 1.28
N GLU A 125 19.97 -11.00 1.89
CA GLU A 125 19.50 -12.32 2.33
C GLU A 125 18.40 -12.24 3.40
N GLU A 126 18.42 -11.20 4.25
CA GLU A 126 17.44 -10.99 5.31
C GLU A 126 16.18 -10.26 4.81
N VAL A 127 16.19 -9.70 3.61
CA VAL A 127 15.06 -8.96 3.05
C VAL A 127 13.86 -9.90 2.84
N GLN A 128 12.78 -9.65 3.56
CA GLN A 128 11.55 -10.47 3.53
C GLN A 128 10.48 -9.95 2.58
N ASN A 129 10.47 -8.65 2.31
CA ASN A 129 9.51 -8.04 1.40
C ASN A 129 10.11 -6.84 0.65
N ILE A 130 9.60 -6.61 -0.55
CA ILE A 130 9.87 -5.44 -1.37
C ILE A 130 8.54 -4.76 -1.65
N THR A 131 8.53 -3.44 -1.55
CA THR A 131 7.36 -2.63 -1.82
C THR A 131 7.65 -1.66 -2.96
N PHE A 132 6.90 -1.77 -4.05
CA PHE A 132 6.96 -0.86 -5.18
C PHE A 132 5.79 0.11 -5.16
N MET A 133 6.11 1.39 -5.31
CA MET A 133 5.13 2.43 -5.57
C MET A 133 5.37 2.99 -6.95
N LEU A 134 4.41 2.80 -7.85
CA LEU A 134 4.51 3.33 -9.21
C LEU A 134 3.58 4.52 -9.34
N ARG A 135 4.10 5.63 -9.85
CA ARG A 135 3.32 6.82 -10.18
C ARG A 135 3.26 6.99 -11.68
N TYR A 136 2.06 7.04 -12.22
CA TYR A 136 1.82 7.29 -13.63
C TYR A 136 1.71 8.81 -13.88
N LYS A 137 2.15 9.27 -15.06
CA LYS A 137 1.94 10.67 -15.48
C LYS A 137 0.43 10.92 -15.64
N ASP A 138 -0.06 12.06 -15.15
CA ASP A 138 -1.45 12.49 -15.40
C ASP A 138 -1.51 13.07 -16.83
N GLU A 139 -2.32 12.47 -17.72
CA GLU A 139 -2.47 12.92 -19.12
C GLU A 139 -3.03 14.35 -19.24
N ARG A 140 -3.39 15.00 -18.12
CA ARG A 140 -3.95 16.36 -18.06
C ARG A 140 -2.92 17.48 -17.93
N GLU A 141 -1.62 17.18 -17.84
CA GLU A 141 -0.54 18.18 -17.83
C GLU A 141 0.04 18.48 -19.22
N SER A 142 -0.54 17.92 -20.29
CA SER A 142 -0.18 18.21 -21.67
C SER A 142 -1.34 18.85 -22.44
N LYS A 143 -1.83 20.01 -21.99
CA LYS A 143 -2.57 20.98 -22.80
C LYS A 143 -2.28 22.40 -22.36
#